data_AF-A0AAU4UQ43-F1
#
_entry.id   AF-A0AAU4UQ43-F1
#
_cell.length_a   1.000
_cell.length_b   1.000
_cell.length_c   1.000
_cell.angle_alpha   90.00
_cell.angle_beta   90.00
_cell.angle_gamma   90.00
#
_symmetry.space_group_name_H-M   'P 1'
#
loop_
_entity.id
_entity.type
_entity.pdbx_description
1 polymer ?
#
loop_
_entity_poly.entity_id
_entity_poly.type
_entity_poly.pdbx_seq_one_letter_code
_entity_poly.pdbx_strand_id
1 'polypeptide(L)'
;MDLKGALAALDADEPGALLGLREGQWIDAKKAPYRLTEPHGIEELAKDVTAFANGGGGLIVVGIATRLDGDAEVLDEIVGVDPPAVSVDQIRKLIRQRITPSLLGLRIGWSGPEGEMRVVFIEIPAQPVDRLFVVAAPVGKHGSPRADTVAVPVRDGDQTHWLPRTEIQQLLSAGVRASGMPPAQALAALVRDAAAEAGSGGLRVGQGLPDREREMGAAYREVAAAGLGRPAGEAWAHGTAALQDLHHVQDGEPGWVLCLVPTRPPVAVAAPVWQAIIDAGRADYGHDPLAAVGFPVPPEGEDEPWAIGPGAQEVDLDGGTWGAGRLARSGRGVWRWRPIPRFSLNQGRCATNWTAGQTPALRLRAVMNLPWAGVDGLEITRDRRRQLEQQLPHSVLAGAVTVLSRRRGAELPAADWVRGPFNNSARSAGYICTIAPDGRPALTAAAVLALPSPTESTVVACAEVMVEDSTAWAAALGAGWETQLGLDEVQAVLLDAWETAAELLPAIVGDQSALRWAAPPTTELRLTCEQPAPNGALPTLDTLIDLEPFGPIDRGGRSTLAVTVTAAPAMDRTERRDLLRRALVRMAREFGYVDADLELL
;
A
#
# COMPACT_ATOMS: atom_id res chain seq x y z
N MET A 1 48.51 -19.75 16.92
CA MET A 1 47.58 -20.80 17.36
C MET A 1 46.48 -20.90 16.31
N ASP A 2 46.01 -22.11 15.98
CA ASP A 2 44.89 -22.34 15.07
C ASP A 2 43.59 -22.63 15.85
N LEU A 3 42.46 -22.77 15.15
CA LEU A 3 41.15 -23.04 15.77
C LEU A 3 41.18 -24.25 16.71
N LYS A 4 41.84 -25.34 16.29
CA LYS A 4 41.94 -26.56 17.09
C LYS A 4 42.76 -26.33 18.38
N GLY A 5 43.87 -25.60 18.28
CA GLY A 5 44.68 -25.22 19.44
C GLY A 5 43.93 -24.31 20.42
N ALA A 6 43.16 -23.34 19.91
CA ALA A 6 42.35 -22.45 20.73
C ALA A 6 41.23 -23.20 21.47
N LEU A 7 40.51 -24.10 20.78
CA LEU A 7 39.49 -24.94 21.40
C LEU A 7 40.10 -25.87 22.46
N ALA A 8 41.25 -26.48 22.20
CA ALA A 8 41.94 -27.34 23.17
C ALA A 8 42.37 -26.56 24.43
N ALA A 9 42.83 -25.31 24.27
CA ALA A 9 43.14 -24.44 25.41
C ALA A 9 41.89 -24.06 26.21
N LEU A 10 40.79 -23.75 25.54
CA LEU A 10 39.51 -23.47 26.20
C LEU A 10 38.98 -24.69 26.96
N ASP A 11 39.07 -25.88 26.37
CA ASP A 11 38.66 -27.15 26.98
C ASP A 11 39.54 -27.57 28.17
N ALA A 12 40.77 -27.06 28.22
CA ALA A 12 41.70 -27.25 29.33
C ALA A 12 41.56 -26.17 30.43
N ASP A 13 40.54 -25.31 30.35
CA ASP A 13 40.34 -24.16 31.26
C ASP A 13 41.51 -23.14 31.25
N GLU A 14 42.21 -23.00 30.12
CA GLU A 14 43.35 -22.08 29.93
C GLU A 14 43.04 -20.95 28.92
N PRO A 15 42.04 -20.08 29.16
CA PRO A 15 41.67 -19.02 28.22
C PRO A 15 42.79 -18.00 27.99
N GLY A 16 43.77 -17.92 28.91
CA GLY A 16 44.94 -17.04 28.79
C GLY A 16 45.84 -17.39 27.59
N ALA A 17 45.78 -18.63 27.11
CA ALA A 17 46.56 -19.05 25.96
C ALA A 17 46.09 -18.40 24.63
N LEU A 18 44.90 -17.79 24.63
CA LEU A 18 44.34 -17.07 23.48
C LEU A 18 44.83 -15.61 23.40
N LEU A 19 45.46 -15.09 24.45
CA LEU A 19 45.98 -13.72 24.44
C LEU A 19 47.12 -13.57 23.43
N GLY A 20 47.16 -12.43 22.75
CA GLY A 20 48.07 -12.14 21.64
C GLY A 20 47.62 -12.70 20.29
N LEU A 21 46.50 -13.44 20.22
CA LEU A 21 45.89 -13.81 18.95
C LEU A 21 45.22 -12.59 18.30
N ARG A 22 45.38 -12.48 16.99
CA ARG A 22 44.66 -11.50 16.17
C ARG A 22 43.27 -12.03 15.87
N GLU A 23 42.27 -11.17 15.96
CA GLU A 23 40.96 -11.45 15.37
C GLU A 23 41.07 -11.70 13.87
N GLY A 24 40.14 -12.48 13.34
CA GLY A 24 40.12 -12.77 11.92
C GLY A 24 39.06 -13.77 11.53
N GLN A 25 39.30 -14.47 10.42
CA GLN A 25 38.29 -15.30 9.76
C GLN A 25 37.63 -16.33 10.66
N TRP A 26 38.36 -16.88 11.63
CA TRP A 26 37.91 -18.00 12.47
C TRP A 26 37.77 -17.65 13.95
N ILE A 27 38.16 -16.44 14.39
CA ILE A 27 38.08 -16.03 15.82
C ILE A 27 37.62 -14.58 15.99
N ASP A 28 36.72 -14.37 16.95
CA ASP A 28 36.17 -13.06 17.35
C ASP A 28 36.07 -13.00 18.88
N ALA A 29 36.45 -11.89 19.49
CA ALA A 29 36.42 -11.68 20.93
C ALA A 29 35.42 -10.58 21.27
N LYS A 30 34.54 -10.86 22.24
CA LYS A 30 33.61 -9.88 22.80
C LYS A 30 34.01 -9.58 24.24
N LYS A 31 34.23 -8.31 24.55
CA LYS A 31 34.55 -7.88 25.92
C LYS A 31 33.46 -8.21 26.93
N ALA A 32 32.18 -8.14 26.53
CA ALA A 32 31.03 -8.31 27.40
C ALA A 32 29.99 -9.26 26.77
N PRO A 33 29.12 -9.89 27.58
CA PRO A 33 28.04 -10.71 27.05
C PRO A 33 27.05 -9.96 26.19
N TYR A 34 26.50 -10.66 25.20
CA TYR A 34 25.36 -10.19 24.42
C TYR A 34 24.19 -9.85 25.35
N ARG A 35 23.56 -8.70 25.15
CA ARG A 35 22.39 -8.27 25.93
C ARG A 35 21.12 -8.95 25.40
N LEU A 36 20.89 -10.20 25.81
CA LEU A 36 19.80 -11.03 25.27
C LEU A 36 18.39 -10.62 25.73
N THR A 37 18.27 -9.65 26.63
CA THR A 37 17.00 -9.01 27.02
C THR A 37 16.63 -7.87 26.08
N GLU A 38 17.56 -7.39 25.26
CA GLU A 38 17.37 -6.30 24.32
C GLU A 38 17.31 -6.87 22.89
N PRO A 39 16.35 -6.43 22.06
CA PRO A 39 16.26 -6.90 20.67
C PRO A 39 17.56 -6.74 19.88
N HIS A 40 18.31 -5.66 20.13
CA HIS A 40 19.59 -5.41 19.47
C HIS A 40 20.66 -6.46 19.81
N GLY A 41 20.77 -6.88 21.07
CA GLY A 41 21.73 -7.92 21.47
C GLY A 41 21.39 -9.29 20.88
N ILE A 42 20.11 -9.57 20.66
CA ILE A 42 19.66 -10.78 19.95
C ILE A 42 20.04 -10.73 18.47
N GLU A 43 19.84 -9.57 17.82
CA GLU A 43 20.24 -9.34 16.42
C GLU A 43 21.76 -9.49 16.25
N GLU A 44 22.55 -8.94 17.16
CA GLU A 44 24.01 -9.00 17.11
C GLU A 44 24.52 -10.44 17.24
N LEU A 45 24.02 -11.20 18.22
CA LEU A 45 24.32 -12.62 18.38
C LEU A 45 23.98 -13.41 17.09
N ALA A 46 22.78 -13.20 16.54
CA ALA A 46 22.35 -13.92 15.35
C ALA A 46 23.20 -13.57 14.12
N LYS A 47 23.56 -12.29 13.95
CA LYS A 47 24.43 -11.80 12.88
C LYS A 47 25.81 -12.44 12.96
N ASP A 48 26.46 -12.39 14.12
CA ASP A 48 27.84 -12.86 14.29
C ASP A 48 27.93 -14.38 14.07
N VAL A 49 27.03 -15.15 14.70
CA VAL A 49 26.99 -16.62 14.56
C VAL A 49 26.71 -17.03 13.11
N THR A 50 25.80 -16.32 12.42
CA THR A 50 25.49 -16.61 11.00
C THR A 50 26.67 -16.27 10.09
N ALA A 51 27.40 -15.19 10.38
CA ALA A 51 28.58 -14.81 9.62
C ALA A 51 29.65 -15.91 9.67
N PHE A 52 29.91 -16.47 10.86
CA PHE A 52 30.81 -17.62 11.01
C PHE A 52 30.30 -18.87 10.30
N ALA A 53 29.00 -19.15 10.37
CA ALA A 53 28.40 -20.28 9.65
C ALA A 53 28.61 -20.19 8.13
N ASN A 54 28.43 -19.01 7.56
CA ASN A 54 28.68 -18.73 6.14
C ASN A 54 30.19 -18.58 5.81
N GLY A 55 31.04 -18.35 6.81
CA GLY A 55 32.47 -18.08 6.69
C GLY A 55 33.40 -19.28 6.88
N GLY A 56 32.86 -20.51 6.96
CA GLY A 56 33.64 -21.75 7.14
C GLY A 56 33.75 -22.24 8.60
N GLY A 57 33.01 -21.64 9.53
CA GLY A 57 33.06 -21.94 10.96
C GLY A 57 34.08 -21.07 11.71
N GLY A 58 34.08 -21.18 13.03
CA GLY A 58 34.97 -20.41 13.89
C GLY A 58 34.56 -20.42 15.36
N LEU A 59 35.09 -19.46 16.09
CA LEU A 59 35.02 -19.36 17.53
C LEU A 59 34.74 -17.93 17.96
N ILE A 60 33.67 -17.72 18.72
CA ILE A 60 33.41 -16.45 19.41
C ILE A 60 33.75 -16.65 20.88
N VAL A 61 34.60 -15.79 21.45
CA VAL A 61 34.98 -15.84 22.87
C VAL A 61 34.51 -14.58 23.58
N VAL A 62 33.67 -14.73 24.60
CA VAL A 62 33.07 -13.65 25.37
C VAL A 62 33.77 -13.55 26.73
N GLY A 63 34.18 -12.35 27.11
CA GLY A 63 34.96 -12.07 28.32
C GLY A 63 36.43 -11.76 28.05
N ILE A 64 36.83 -11.54 26.80
CA ILE A 64 38.17 -11.09 26.43
C ILE A 64 38.06 -9.73 25.76
N ALA A 65 38.82 -8.75 26.26
CA ALA A 65 38.96 -7.44 25.66
C ALA A 65 40.06 -7.45 24.60
N THR A 66 39.86 -6.67 23.55
CA THR A 66 40.81 -6.49 22.47
C THR A 66 41.53 -5.15 22.57
N ARG A 67 42.73 -5.11 21.97
CA ARG A 67 43.53 -3.91 21.73
C ARG A 67 43.78 -3.79 20.24
N LEU A 68 43.71 -2.56 19.72
CA LEU A 68 44.13 -2.28 18.35
C LEU A 68 45.67 -2.31 18.25
N ASP A 69 46.20 -3.12 17.33
CA ASP A 69 47.63 -3.23 17.03
C ASP A 69 47.87 -3.09 15.53
N GLY A 70 48.12 -1.85 15.10
CA GLY A 70 48.08 -1.47 13.68
C GLY A 70 46.65 -1.49 13.16
N ASP A 71 46.40 -2.24 12.10
CA ASP A 71 45.08 -2.39 11.46
C ASP A 71 44.32 -3.65 11.92
N ALA A 72 44.74 -4.30 13.01
CA ALA A 72 44.14 -5.55 13.51
C ALA A 72 43.82 -5.47 15.00
N GLU A 73 42.68 -6.04 15.40
CA GLU A 73 42.36 -6.26 16.81
C GLU A 73 43.08 -7.51 17.35
N VAL A 74 43.70 -7.38 18.52
CA VAL A 74 44.43 -8.45 19.21
C VAL A 74 43.80 -8.69 20.57
N LEU A 75 43.56 -9.94 20.92
CA LEU A 75 43.08 -10.36 22.24
C LEU A 75 44.12 -9.97 23.31
N ASP A 76 43.77 -9.10 24.24
CA ASP A 76 44.74 -8.41 25.12
C ASP A 76 44.55 -8.79 26.59
N GLU A 77 43.33 -8.78 27.10
CA GLU A 77 43.02 -8.96 28.52
C GLU A 77 41.79 -9.85 28.74
N ILE A 78 41.88 -10.78 29.70
CA ILE A 78 40.70 -11.51 30.20
C ILE A 78 39.97 -10.62 31.20
N VAL A 79 38.81 -10.11 30.78
CA VAL A 79 37.87 -9.37 31.65
C VAL A 79 37.01 -10.35 32.45
N GLY A 80 36.69 -11.48 31.81
CA GLY A 80 35.85 -12.52 32.34
C GLY A 80 34.38 -12.09 32.49
N VAL A 81 33.54 -13.09 32.73
CA VAL A 81 32.09 -12.98 32.78
C VAL A 81 31.61 -13.75 34.00
N ASP A 82 30.66 -13.15 34.71
CA ASP A 82 29.98 -13.78 35.84
C ASP A 82 29.01 -14.87 35.33
N PRO A 83 29.17 -16.16 35.70
CA PRO A 83 28.33 -17.25 35.18
C PRO A 83 26.82 -17.06 35.30
N PRO A 84 26.25 -16.52 36.40
CA PRO A 84 24.83 -16.21 36.51
C PRO A 84 24.33 -15.14 35.53
N ALA A 85 25.22 -14.29 34.99
CA ALA A 85 24.86 -13.25 34.04
C ALA A 85 24.70 -13.77 32.60
N VAL A 86 25.07 -15.03 32.32
CA VAL A 86 24.96 -15.63 30.99
C VAL A 86 24.23 -16.97 31.01
N SER A 87 23.09 -17.02 30.33
CA SER A 87 22.37 -18.27 30.09
C SER A 87 22.80 -18.91 28.76
N VAL A 88 23.60 -19.97 28.83
CA VAL A 88 23.99 -20.79 27.67
C VAL A 88 22.77 -21.37 26.96
N ASP A 89 21.75 -21.80 27.72
CA ASP A 89 20.52 -22.34 27.14
C ASP A 89 19.72 -21.26 26.40
N GLN A 90 19.69 -20.02 26.90
CA GLN A 90 19.06 -18.90 26.21
C GLN A 90 19.78 -18.59 24.89
N ILE A 91 21.12 -18.55 24.89
CA ILE A 91 21.93 -18.36 23.68
C ILE A 91 21.59 -19.45 22.65
N ARG A 92 21.62 -20.72 23.07
CA ARG A 92 21.31 -21.86 22.19
C ARG A 92 19.90 -21.78 21.61
N LYS A 93 18.91 -21.40 22.44
CA LYS A 93 17.51 -21.24 22.01
C LYS A 93 17.37 -20.12 21.00
N LEU A 94 17.97 -18.95 21.25
CA LEU A 94 17.89 -17.80 20.36
C LEU A 94 18.57 -18.07 19.01
N ILE A 95 19.74 -18.72 19.01
CA ILE A 95 20.42 -19.13 17.77
C ILE A 95 19.50 -20.02 16.91
N ARG A 96 18.88 -21.04 17.51
CA ARG A 96 17.93 -21.92 16.80
C ARG A 96 16.69 -21.19 16.27
N GLN A 97 16.21 -20.19 17.00
CA GLN A 97 15.02 -19.44 16.63
C GLN A 97 15.28 -18.38 15.54
N ARG A 98 16.51 -17.87 15.46
CA ARG A 98 16.82 -16.67 14.65
C ARG A 98 17.64 -16.95 13.40
N ILE A 99 18.27 -18.12 13.30
CA ILE A 99 19.11 -18.51 12.16
C ILE A 99 18.45 -19.64 11.40
N THR A 100 18.32 -19.49 10.08
CA THR A 100 17.73 -20.50 9.19
C THR A 100 18.70 -20.84 8.06
N PRO A 101 18.96 -22.13 7.74
CA PRO A 101 18.50 -23.31 8.47
C PRO A 101 19.20 -23.46 9.84
N SER A 102 18.77 -24.43 10.64
CA SER A 102 19.42 -24.72 11.93
C SER A 102 20.88 -25.15 11.74
N LEU A 103 21.77 -24.62 12.59
CA LEU A 103 23.20 -24.96 12.59
C LEU A 103 23.46 -26.36 13.14
N LEU A 104 24.43 -27.06 12.56
CA LEU A 104 24.88 -28.38 12.99
C LEU A 104 26.08 -28.26 13.94
N GLY A 105 26.07 -29.05 15.02
CA GLY A 105 27.23 -29.24 15.89
C GLY A 105 27.63 -28.06 16.78
N LEU A 106 26.79 -27.01 16.90
CA LEU A 106 27.06 -25.84 17.75
C LEU A 106 27.43 -26.26 19.19
N ARG A 107 28.57 -25.78 19.68
CA ARG A 107 29.02 -26.00 21.05
C ARG A 107 29.17 -24.66 21.78
N ILE A 108 28.62 -24.59 22.98
CA ILE A 108 28.72 -23.41 23.85
C ILE A 108 29.20 -23.92 25.20
N GLY A 109 30.29 -23.35 25.71
CA GLY A 109 30.93 -23.79 26.93
C GLY A 109 31.55 -22.65 27.72
N TRP A 110 32.02 -23.00 28.91
CA TRP A 110 32.77 -22.11 29.80
C TRP A 110 34.23 -22.55 29.81
N SER A 111 35.14 -21.60 29.99
CA SER A 111 36.56 -21.87 30.20
C SER A 111 37.13 -20.96 31.29
N GLY A 112 37.88 -21.54 32.22
CA GLY A 112 38.55 -20.86 33.33
C GLY A 112 38.22 -21.47 34.70
N PRO A 113 39.02 -21.13 35.73
CA PRO A 113 38.94 -21.76 37.03
C PRO A 113 37.57 -21.61 37.71
N GLU A 114 37.17 -22.67 38.42
CA GLU A 114 35.87 -22.70 39.09
C GLU A 114 35.83 -21.78 40.31
N GLY A 115 34.86 -20.86 40.34
CA GLY A 115 34.69 -19.88 41.41
C GLY A 115 35.24 -18.48 41.08
N GLU A 116 35.84 -18.30 39.91
CA GLU A 116 36.36 -17.02 39.41
C GLU A 116 35.60 -16.55 38.15
N MET A 117 35.92 -15.35 37.67
CA MET A 117 35.42 -14.85 36.39
C MET A 117 35.92 -15.73 35.24
N ARG A 118 35.00 -16.24 34.41
CA ARG A 118 35.29 -17.19 33.31
C ARG A 118 35.00 -16.57 31.96
N VAL A 119 35.47 -17.18 30.87
CA VAL A 119 35.05 -16.80 29.51
C VAL A 119 33.99 -17.78 29.01
N VAL A 120 33.06 -17.29 28.18
CA VAL A 120 32.11 -18.14 27.44
C VAL A 120 32.64 -18.27 26.03
N PHE A 121 32.64 -19.47 25.48
CA PHE A 121 32.95 -19.65 24.07
C PHE A 121 31.75 -20.24 23.31
N ILE A 122 31.60 -19.81 22.06
CA ILE A 122 30.64 -20.33 21.10
C ILE A 122 31.46 -20.85 19.93
N GLU A 123 31.56 -22.17 19.81
CA GLU A 123 32.15 -22.83 18.66
C GLU A 123 31.07 -23.07 17.61
N ILE A 124 31.31 -22.52 16.42
CA ILE A 124 30.49 -22.72 15.22
C ILE A 124 31.29 -23.63 14.29
N PRO A 125 30.97 -24.94 14.20
CA PRO A 125 31.67 -25.82 13.28
C PRO A 125 31.45 -25.40 11.83
N ALA A 126 32.37 -25.82 10.94
CA ALA A 126 32.18 -25.68 9.50
C ALA A 126 30.85 -26.31 9.08
N GLN A 127 30.01 -25.52 8.42
CA GLN A 127 28.71 -25.96 7.93
C GLN A 127 28.82 -26.51 6.49
N PRO A 128 27.85 -27.32 6.03
CA PRO A 128 27.80 -27.77 4.65
C PRO A 128 27.84 -26.61 3.66
N VAL A 129 28.74 -26.68 2.68
CA VAL A 129 28.99 -25.61 1.69
C VAL A 129 27.85 -25.42 0.67
N ASP A 130 26.87 -26.32 0.67
CA ASP A 130 25.69 -26.30 -0.20
C ASP A 130 24.52 -25.50 0.40
N ARG A 131 24.71 -24.88 1.58
CA ARG A 131 23.65 -24.16 2.30
C ARG A 131 24.08 -22.75 2.65
N LEU A 132 23.16 -21.81 2.48
CA LEU A 132 23.28 -20.44 2.98
C LEU A 132 22.49 -20.30 4.26
N PHE A 133 23.11 -19.68 5.26
CA PHE A 133 22.46 -19.35 6.53
C PHE A 133 22.00 -17.89 6.51
N VAL A 134 20.77 -17.66 6.93
CA VAL A 134 20.10 -16.36 6.86
C VAL A 134 19.51 -15.98 8.21
N VAL A 135 19.37 -14.68 8.41
CA VAL A 135 18.66 -14.05 9.53
C VAL A 135 17.59 -13.09 9.00
N ALA A 136 16.65 -12.67 9.85
CA ALA A 136 15.70 -11.63 9.48
C ALA A 136 16.43 -10.30 9.20
N ALA A 137 16.05 -9.59 8.13
CA ALA A 137 16.75 -8.38 7.73
C ALA A 137 16.43 -7.20 8.68
N PRO A 138 17.44 -6.37 9.03
CA PRO A 138 17.21 -5.16 9.79
C PRO A 138 16.50 -4.09 8.94
N VAL A 139 15.35 -3.57 9.39
CA VAL A 139 14.53 -2.57 8.66
C VAL A 139 14.83 -1.12 9.07
N GLY A 140 16.09 -0.81 9.34
CA GLY A 140 16.57 0.56 9.58
C GLY A 140 16.38 1.11 11.00
N LYS A 141 15.58 0.48 11.87
CA LYS A 141 15.54 0.75 13.32
C LYS A 141 15.99 -0.51 14.08
N HIS A 142 17.01 -0.39 14.92
CA HIS A 142 17.55 -1.50 15.72
C HIS A 142 16.43 -2.19 16.52
N GLY A 143 16.37 -3.52 16.47
CA GLY A 143 15.43 -4.30 17.27
C GLY A 143 14.02 -4.48 16.68
N SER A 144 13.82 -4.16 15.40
CA SER A 144 12.51 -4.31 14.74
C SER A 144 12.55 -5.11 13.44
N PRO A 145 13.20 -6.28 13.40
CA PRO A 145 13.38 -7.03 12.15
C PRO A 145 12.04 -7.51 11.60
N ARG A 146 11.86 -7.48 10.29
CA ARG A 146 10.68 -8.09 9.66
C ARG A 146 10.99 -9.54 9.26
N ALA A 147 10.16 -10.47 9.74
CA ALA A 147 10.34 -11.90 9.48
C ALA A 147 10.12 -12.29 8.00
N ASP A 148 9.51 -11.42 7.18
CA ASP A 148 9.30 -11.63 5.74
C ASP A 148 10.50 -11.20 4.87
N THR A 149 11.56 -10.69 5.50
CA THR A 149 12.79 -10.25 4.83
C THR A 149 13.99 -10.98 5.40
N VAL A 150 14.88 -11.45 4.52
CA VAL A 150 16.10 -12.16 4.93
C VAL A 150 17.35 -11.39 4.56
N ALA A 151 18.37 -11.49 5.41
CA ALA A 151 19.72 -10.99 5.17
C ALA A 151 20.74 -12.12 5.38
N VAL A 152 21.86 -12.03 4.68
CA VAL A 152 22.92 -13.04 4.69
C VAL A 152 24.22 -12.40 5.20
N PRO A 153 24.53 -12.49 6.49
CA PRO A 153 25.83 -12.10 7.04
C PRO A 153 26.93 -12.98 6.45
N VAL A 154 28.03 -12.37 6.00
CA VAL A 154 29.21 -13.06 5.50
C VAL A 154 30.44 -12.53 6.24
N ARG A 155 31.24 -13.45 6.76
CA ARG A 155 32.52 -13.16 7.42
C ARG A 155 33.62 -13.04 6.36
N ASP A 156 34.34 -11.93 6.37
CA ASP A 156 35.53 -11.68 5.56
C ASP A 156 36.62 -11.06 6.43
N GLY A 157 37.61 -11.88 6.80
CA GLY A 157 38.61 -11.50 7.80
C GLY A 157 37.98 -11.28 9.17
N ASP A 158 38.26 -10.13 9.79
CA ASP A 158 37.69 -9.66 11.05
C ASP A 158 36.35 -8.91 10.86
N GLN A 159 35.93 -8.68 9.61
CA GLN A 159 34.70 -7.96 9.30
C GLN A 159 33.54 -8.88 8.96
N THR A 160 32.34 -8.40 9.27
CA THR A 160 31.08 -9.03 8.86
C THR A 160 30.33 -8.04 7.98
N HIS A 161 30.09 -8.42 6.73
CA HIS A 161 29.29 -7.63 5.80
C HIS A 161 27.99 -8.37 5.44
N TRP A 162 27.03 -7.64 4.88
CA TRP A 162 25.79 -8.21 4.38
C TRP A 162 25.96 -8.55 2.90
N LEU A 163 25.61 -9.76 2.50
CA LEU A 163 25.61 -10.13 1.10
C LEU A 163 24.68 -9.17 0.33
N PRO A 164 25.15 -8.51 -0.73
CA PRO A 164 24.35 -7.56 -1.48
C PRO A 164 23.08 -8.20 -2.06
N ARG A 165 21.99 -7.45 -2.12
CA ARG A 165 20.72 -7.91 -2.72
C ARG A 165 20.90 -8.48 -4.13
N THR A 166 21.82 -7.91 -4.91
CA THR A 166 22.15 -8.37 -6.26
C THR A 166 22.74 -9.78 -6.25
N GLU A 167 23.61 -10.10 -5.30
CA GLU A 167 24.22 -11.43 -5.18
C GLU A 167 23.21 -12.46 -4.65
N ILE A 168 22.38 -12.08 -3.67
CA ILE A 168 21.25 -12.91 -3.23
C ILE A 168 20.34 -13.23 -4.42
N GLN A 169 19.98 -12.24 -5.24
CA GLN A 169 19.17 -12.44 -6.43
C GLN A 169 19.85 -13.36 -7.46
N GLN A 170 21.17 -13.23 -7.65
CA GLN A 170 21.92 -14.07 -8.57
C GLN A 170 21.94 -15.53 -8.11
N LEU A 171 22.14 -15.78 -6.81
CA LEU A 171 22.09 -17.12 -6.21
C LEU A 171 20.70 -17.74 -6.34
N LEU A 172 19.65 -16.98 -6.04
CA LEU A 172 18.26 -17.42 -6.23
C LEU A 172 17.98 -17.74 -7.70
N SER A 173 18.40 -16.87 -8.62
CA SER A 173 18.24 -17.09 -10.06
C SER A 173 19.02 -18.29 -10.56
N ALA A 174 20.19 -18.59 -9.99
CA ALA A 174 20.96 -19.78 -10.31
C ALA A 174 20.21 -21.04 -9.87
N GLY A 175 19.63 -21.04 -8.67
CA GLY A 175 18.72 -22.09 -8.21
C GLY A 175 17.55 -22.28 -9.17
N VAL A 176 16.82 -21.21 -9.49
CA VAL A 176 15.68 -21.24 -10.43
C VAL A 176 16.08 -21.73 -11.82
N ARG A 177 17.28 -21.40 -12.33
CA ARG A 177 17.77 -21.93 -13.61
C ARG A 177 18.08 -23.42 -13.54
N ALA A 178 18.59 -23.90 -12.40
CA ALA A 178 18.99 -25.29 -12.23
C ALA A 178 17.79 -26.22 -11.98
N SER A 179 16.79 -25.78 -11.21
CA SER A 179 15.64 -26.60 -10.80
C SER A 179 14.30 -26.17 -11.41
N GLY A 180 14.27 -25.08 -12.17
CA GLY A 180 13.04 -24.41 -12.58
C GLY A 180 12.44 -23.59 -11.44
N MET A 181 11.56 -22.63 -11.75
CA MET A 181 10.78 -21.99 -10.70
C MET A 181 9.77 -23.01 -10.18
N PRO A 182 9.80 -23.41 -8.90
CA PRO A 182 8.83 -24.35 -8.38
C PRO A 182 7.40 -23.84 -8.62
N PRO A 183 6.50 -24.66 -9.18
CA PRO A 183 5.09 -24.31 -9.23
C PRO A 183 4.56 -24.10 -7.81
N ALA A 184 3.52 -23.29 -7.63
CA ALA A 184 2.96 -22.97 -6.32
C ALA A 184 2.67 -24.21 -5.45
N GLN A 185 2.29 -25.33 -6.08
CA GLN A 185 2.08 -26.62 -5.42
C GLN A 185 3.36 -27.24 -4.85
N ALA A 186 4.47 -27.15 -5.58
CA ALA A 186 5.77 -27.64 -5.13
C ALA A 186 6.35 -26.76 -4.03
N LEU A 187 6.15 -25.44 -4.11
CA LEU A 187 6.53 -24.51 -3.04
C LEU A 187 5.73 -24.78 -1.76
N ALA A 188 4.43 -25.03 -1.88
CA ALA A 188 3.59 -25.41 -0.75
C ALA A 188 4.00 -26.76 -0.14
N ALA A 189 4.43 -27.73 -0.97
CA ALA A 189 4.98 -29.00 -0.48
C ALA A 189 6.31 -28.81 0.27
N LEU A 190 7.20 -27.98 -0.25
CA LEU A 190 8.47 -27.66 0.40
C LEU A 190 8.28 -26.95 1.74
N VAL A 191 7.32 -26.03 1.83
CA VAL A 191 6.96 -25.36 3.10
C VAL A 191 6.39 -26.37 4.09
N ARG A 192 5.60 -27.36 3.63
CA ARG A 192 5.08 -28.44 4.47
C ARG A 192 6.19 -29.37 4.97
N ASP A 193 7.12 -29.77 4.10
CA ASP A 193 8.23 -30.65 4.47
C ASP A 193 9.17 -29.94 5.46
N ALA A 194 9.47 -28.66 5.23
CA ALA A 194 10.23 -27.83 6.16
C ALA A 194 9.51 -27.62 7.50
N ALA A 195 8.18 -27.46 7.49
CA ALA A 195 7.37 -27.37 8.71
C ALA A 195 7.27 -28.72 9.45
N ALA A 196 7.27 -29.84 8.73
CA ALA A 196 7.27 -31.18 9.30
C ALA A 196 8.63 -31.56 9.94
N GLU A 197 9.74 -31.09 9.38
CA GLU A 197 11.09 -31.24 9.95
C GLU A 197 11.32 -30.35 11.18
N ALA A 198 10.59 -29.23 11.33
CA ALA A 198 10.82 -28.22 12.36
C ALA A 198 10.24 -28.54 13.76
N GLY A 199 9.46 -29.61 13.96
CA GLY A 199 9.11 -30.05 15.31
C GLY A 199 7.84 -30.88 15.45
N SER A 200 7.96 -32.03 16.10
CA SER A 200 6.91 -32.98 16.46
C SER A 200 6.04 -32.54 17.66
N GLY A 201 5.57 -31.29 17.65
CA GLY A 201 4.55 -30.78 18.56
C GLY A 201 3.55 -29.94 17.76
N GLY A 202 2.33 -30.46 17.56
CA GLY A 202 1.31 -29.76 16.78
C GLY A 202 1.06 -28.35 17.32
N LEU A 203 1.20 -27.36 16.44
CA LEU A 203 0.97 -25.95 16.77
C LEU A 203 -0.43 -25.75 17.37
N ARG A 204 -0.53 -24.96 18.44
CA ARG A 204 -1.80 -24.63 19.09
C ARG A 204 -2.41 -23.35 18.50
N VAL A 205 -3.73 -23.25 18.59
CA VAL A 205 -4.43 -22.01 18.25
C VAL A 205 -3.97 -20.91 19.21
N GLY A 206 -3.52 -19.77 18.67
CA GLY A 206 -2.98 -18.64 19.42
C GLY A 206 -1.54 -18.77 19.89
N GLN A 207 -0.87 -19.90 19.63
CA GLN A 207 0.56 -20.06 19.88
C GLN A 207 1.35 -19.01 19.09
N GLY A 208 2.14 -18.17 19.76
CA GLY A 208 2.82 -17.01 19.18
C GLY A 208 2.36 -15.68 19.78
N LEU A 209 1.13 -15.65 20.34
CA LEU A 209 0.55 -14.51 21.06
C LEU A 209 0.01 -14.96 22.43
N PRO A 210 0.86 -15.13 23.45
CA PRO A 210 0.46 -15.69 24.76
C PRO A 210 -0.72 -14.93 25.41
N ASP A 211 -0.74 -13.60 25.30
CA ASP A 211 -1.78 -12.73 25.88
C ASP A 211 -3.14 -12.83 25.16
N ARG A 212 -3.17 -13.48 24.00
CA ARG A 212 -4.35 -13.64 23.14
C ARG A 212 -4.69 -15.11 22.88
N GLU A 213 -3.90 -16.07 23.37
CA GLU A 213 -4.08 -17.51 23.12
C GLU A 213 -5.49 -18.00 23.51
N ARG A 214 -5.99 -17.56 24.66
CA ARG A 214 -7.33 -17.92 25.14
C ARG A 214 -8.46 -17.38 24.26
N GLU A 215 -8.33 -16.15 23.80
CA GLU A 215 -9.33 -15.46 22.97
C GLU A 215 -9.35 -16.09 21.56
N MET A 216 -8.19 -16.31 20.95
CA MET A 216 -8.07 -17.00 19.67
C MET A 216 -8.61 -18.43 19.75
N GLY A 217 -8.36 -19.13 20.85
CA GLY A 217 -8.93 -20.46 21.09
C GLY A 217 -10.46 -20.47 21.20
N ALA A 218 -11.08 -19.40 21.74
CA ALA A 218 -12.53 -19.25 21.77
C ALA A 218 -13.09 -18.97 20.38
N ALA A 219 -12.52 -17.98 19.69
CA ALA A 219 -12.88 -17.64 18.32
C ALA A 219 -12.79 -18.85 17.37
N TYR A 220 -11.71 -19.62 17.44
CA TYR A 220 -11.56 -20.83 16.63
C TYR A 220 -12.71 -21.83 16.82
N ARG A 221 -13.22 -22.01 18.05
CA ARG A 221 -14.36 -22.91 18.32
C ARG A 221 -15.67 -22.37 17.76
N GLU A 222 -15.84 -21.05 17.76
CA GLU A 222 -17.03 -20.39 17.23
C GLU A 222 -17.15 -20.55 15.71
N VAL A 223 -16.03 -20.45 14.98
CA VAL A 223 -16.00 -20.62 13.51
C VAL A 223 -15.61 -22.03 13.05
N ALA A 224 -15.44 -22.99 13.98
CA ALA A 224 -14.97 -24.35 13.67
C ALA A 224 -15.91 -25.11 12.70
N ALA A 225 -17.19 -24.76 12.65
CA ALA A 225 -18.18 -25.37 11.76
C ALA A 225 -17.81 -25.20 10.26
N ALA A 226 -16.99 -24.22 9.91
CA ALA A 226 -16.47 -24.02 8.57
C ALA A 226 -15.38 -25.04 8.16
N GLY A 227 -14.97 -25.93 9.08
CA GLY A 227 -13.96 -26.96 8.81
C GLY A 227 -12.55 -26.38 8.67
N LEU A 228 -12.11 -25.57 9.63
CA LEU A 228 -10.88 -24.77 9.47
C LEU A 228 -9.56 -25.58 9.49
N GLY A 229 -9.58 -26.82 9.96
CA GLY A 229 -8.41 -27.69 10.00
C GLY A 229 -7.53 -27.48 11.24
N ARG A 230 -6.20 -27.38 11.08
CA ARG A 230 -5.23 -27.21 12.18
C ARG A 230 -4.31 -26.01 11.92
N PRO A 231 -3.71 -25.40 12.96
CA PRO A 231 -2.73 -24.34 12.77
C PRO A 231 -1.59 -24.71 11.84
N ALA A 232 -1.36 -23.88 10.82
CA ALA A 232 -0.28 -23.99 9.85
C ALA A 232 0.96 -23.18 10.24
N GLY A 233 0.81 -22.21 11.15
CA GLY A 233 1.86 -21.34 11.65
C GLY A 233 1.55 -20.78 13.04
N GLU A 234 2.53 -20.09 13.63
CA GLU A 234 2.30 -19.32 14.85
C GLU A 234 1.34 -18.15 14.56
N ALA A 235 0.49 -17.83 15.53
CA ALA A 235 -0.32 -16.64 15.53
C ALA A 235 0.55 -15.39 15.57
N TRP A 236 0.13 -14.37 14.85
CA TRP A 236 0.86 -13.12 14.69
C TRP A 236 -0.08 -11.93 14.80
N ALA A 237 0.47 -10.79 15.24
CA ALA A 237 -0.30 -9.57 15.42
C ALA A 237 -0.10 -8.63 14.22
N HIS A 238 -1.19 -7.96 13.84
CA HIS A 238 -1.16 -6.85 12.88
C HIS A 238 -1.92 -5.67 13.48
N GLY A 239 -1.20 -4.63 13.90
CA GLY A 239 -1.77 -3.58 14.72
C GLY A 239 -2.39 -4.16 15.99
N THR A 240 -3.71 -4.03 16.12
CA THR A 240 -4.48 -4.61 17.24
C THR A 240 -5.15 -5.94 16.90
N ALA A 241 -5.08 -6.39 15.64
CA ALA A 241 -5.67 -7.64 15.20
C ALA A 241 -4.74 -8.83 15.49
N ALA A 242 -5.33 -9.99 15.80
CA ALA A 242 -4.63 -11.25 15.96
C ALA A 242 -5.03 -12.22 14.83
N LEU A 243 -4.03 -12.81 14.18
CA LEU A 243 -4.19 -13.58 12.95
C LEU A 243 -3.49 -14.94 13.10
N GLN A 244 -4.04 -15.98 12.50
CA GLN A 244 -3.36 -17.27 12.40
C GLN A 244 -3.78 -18.05 11.17
N ASP A 245 -2.80 -18.56 10.43
CA ASP A 245 -3.01 -19.43 9.28
C ASP A 245 -3.36 -20.86 9.73
N LEU A 246 -4.34 -21.46 9.06
CA LEU A 246 -4.88 -22.79 9.30
C LEU A 246 -4.88 -23.59 8.00
N HIS A 247 -4.69 -24.91 8.08
CA HIS A 247 -4.68 -25.82 6.94
C HIS A 247 -5.52 -27.07 7.21
N HIS A 248 -6.09 -27.65 6.15
CA HIS A 248 -6.77 -28.93 6.24
C HIS A 248 -5.79 -30.09 6.39
N VAL A 249 -6.26 -31.16 7.05
CA VAL A 249 -5.51 -32.42 7.17
C VAL A 249 -5.53 -33.21 5.85
N GLN A 250 -6.52 -32.96 4.98
CA GLN A 250 -6.64 -33.58 3.67
C GLN A 250 -6.12 -32.64 2.56
N ASP A 251 -5.29 -33.19 1.67
CA ASP A 251 -4.73 -32.47 0.52
C ASP A 251 -5.83 -32.02 -0.46
N GLY A 252 -5.73 -30.78 -0.94
CA GLY A 252 -6.57 -30.22 -2.03
C GLY A 252 -7.60 -29.17 -1.61
N GLU A 253 -7.93 -29.08 -0.32
CA GLU A 253 -8.84 -28.06 0.22
C GLU A 253 -8.10 -26.74 0.52
N PRO A 254 -8.72 -25.56 0.28
CA PRO A 254 -8.09 -24.28 0.58
C PRO A 254 -7.88 -24.10 2.09
N GLY A 255 -6.71 -23.60 2.48
CA GLY A 255 -6.43 -23.20 3.87
C GLY A 255 -7.33 -22.04 4.33
N TRP A 256 -7.18 -21.63 5.58
CA TRP A 256 -7.96 -20.55 6.19
C TRP A 256 -7.06 -19.60 6.98
N VAL A 257 -7.53 -18.38 7.19
CA VAL A 257 -6.95 -17.42 8.12
C VAL A 257 -8.00 -17.08 9.16
N LEU A 258 -7.71 -17.36 10.42
CA LEU A 258 -8.51 -16.91 11.56
C LEU A 258 -8.11 -15.45 11.86
N CYS A 259 -9.09 -14.55 11.87
CA CYS A 259 -8.88 -13.14 12.13
C CYS A 259 -9.74 -12.67 13.31
N LEU A 260 -9.07 -12.10 14.31
CA LEU A 260 -9.69 -11.45 15.46
C LEU A 260 -9.32 -9.97 15.43
N VAL A 261 -10.32 -9.13 15.18
CA VAL A 261 -10.22 -7.67 15.28
C VAL A 261 -10.95 -7.24 16.55
N PRO A 262 -10.39 -6.34 17.38
CA PRO A 262 -11.08 -5.86 18.57
C PRO A 262 -12.48 -5.33 18.23
N THR A 263 -13.42 -5.55 19.15
CA THR A 263 -14.83 -5.09 19.05
C THR A 263 -15.62 -5.65 17.86
N ARG A 264 -15.13 -6.72 17.20
CA ARG A 264 -15.83 -7.39 16.10
C ARG A 264 -15.99 -8.88 16.35
N PRO A 265 -17.01 -9.53 15.78
CA PRO A 265 -17.09 -10.98 15.79
C PRO A 265 -15.89 -11.60 15.05
N PRO A 266 -15.39 -12.77 15.50
CA PRO A 266 -14.29 -13.44 14.82
C PRO A 266 -14.71 -13.91 13.43
N VAL A 267 -13.75 -13.88 12.50
CA VAL A 267 -13.97 -14.30 11.11
C VAL A 267 -12.90 -15.31 10.67
N ALA A 268 -13.33 -16.35 9.97
CA ALA A 268 -12.44 -17.22 9.23
C ALA A 268 -12.51 -16.90 7.74
N VAL A 269 -11.37 -16.65 7.11
CA VAL A 269 -11.29 -16.28 5.69
C VAL A 269 -10.57 -17.37 4.91
N ALA A 270 -11.19 -17.93 3.88
CA ALA A 270 -10.54 -18.90 3.02
C ALA A 270 -9.28 -18.27 2.38
N ALA A 271 -8.16 -19.00 2.38
CA ALA A 271 -6.86 -18.52 1.93
C ALA A 271 -6.86 -17.86 0.54
N PRO A 272 -7.60 -18.35 -0.47
CA PRO A 272 -7.70 -17.66 -1.76
C PRO A 272 -8.34 -16.26 -1.68
N VAL A 273 -9.31 -16.08 -0.77
CA VAL A 273 -9.97 -14.79 -0.54
C VAL A 273 -9.08 -13.89 0.30
N TRP A 274 -8.41 -14.44 1.32
CA TRP A 274 -7.40 -13.70 2.09
C TRP A 274 -6.28 -13.16 1.20
N GLN A 275 -5.75 -14.00 0.30
CA GLN A 275 -4.74 -13.57 -0.66
C GLN A 275 -5.26 -12.45 -1.57
N ALA A 276 -6.54 -12.48 -1.95
CA ALA A 276 -7.14 -11.41 -2.74
C ALA A 276 -7.23 -10.07 -1.96
N ILE A 277 -7.50 -10.12 -0.65
CA ILE A 277 -7.46 -8.93 0.22
C ILE A 277 -6.02 -8.37 0.27
N ILE A 278 -5.03 -9.23 0.51
CA ILE A 278 -3.61 -8.85 0.54
C ILE A 278 -3.15 -8.26 -0.79
N ASP A 279 -3.55 -8.88 -1.91
CA ASP A 279 -3.17 -8.43 -3.25
C ASP A 279 -3.81 -7.09 -3.63
N ALA A 280 -5.00 -6.80 -3.11
CA ALA A 280 -5.70 -5.54 -3.33
C ALA A 280 -5.03 -4.36 -2.63
N GLY A 281 -4.53 -4.55 -1.41
CA GLY A 281 -3.80 -3.52 -0.66
C GLY A 281 -2.33 -3.34 -1.07
N ARG A 282 -1.82 -4.21 -1.95
CA ARG A 282 -0.44 -4.17 -2.41
C ARG A 282 -0.27 -3.13 -3.53
N ALA A 283 0.05 -1.91 -3.13
CA ALA A 283 0.36 -0.80 -4.04
C ALA A 283 1.78 -0.95 -4.64
N ASP A 284 2.79 -1.17 -3.80
CA ASP A 284 4.20 -1.32 -4.16
C ASP A 284 4.93 -2.22 -3.14
N TYR A 285 6.16 -2.63 -3.46
CA TYR A 285 6.98 -3.44 -2.54
C TYR A 285 7.25 -2.70 -1.22
N GLY A 286 6.95 -3.35 -0.08
CA GLY A 286 7.24 -2.82 1.26
C GLY A 286 6.07 -2.11 1.96
N HIS A 287 5.01 -1.77 1.22
CA HIS A 287 3.77 -1.26 1.78
C HIS A 287 2.99 -2.37 2.50
N ASP A 288 2.40 -2.01 3.63
CA ASP A 288 1.57 -2.90 4.44
C ASP A 288 0.15 -2.97 3.85
N PRO A 289 -0.25 -4.10 3.25
CA PRO A 289 -1.52 -4.20 2.55
C PRO A 289 -2.73 -4.13 3.49
N LEU A 290 -2.62 -4.70 4.70
CA LEU A 290 -3.71 -4.67 5.68
C LEU A 290 -3.86 -3.29 6.30
N ALA A 291 -2.76 -2.52 6.45
CA ALA A 291 -2.86 -1.11 6.82
C ALA A 291 -3.52 -0.25 5.72
N ALA A 292 -3.52 -0.69 4.46
CA ALA A 292 -4.19 -0.02 3.36
C ALA A 292 -5.68 -0.37 3.31
N VAL A 293 -6.02 -1.63 3.06
CA VAL A 293 -7.39 -2.09 2.79
C VAL A 293 -8.15 -2.58 4.02
N GLY A 294 -7.45 -2.79 5.14
CA GLY A 294 -8.08 -3.20 6.40
C GLY A 294 -8.46 -4.68 6.46
N PHE A 295 -9.40 -4.99 7.35
CA PHE A 295 -9.89 -6.33 7.67
C PHE A 295 -11.35 -6.52 7.27
N PRO A 296 -11.81 -7.76 7.07
CA PRO A 296 -13.21 -8.05 6.82
C PRO A 296 -14.15 -7.47 7.88
N VAL A 297 -15.29 -6.97 7.43
CA VAL A 297 -16.40 -6.46 8.24
C VAL A 297 -17.59 -7.38 8.03
N PRO A 298 -18.31 -7.75 9.11
CA PRO A 298 -19.53 -8.53 8.96
C PRO A 298 -20.56 -7.79 8.11
N PRO A 299 -21.46 -8.52 7.41
CA PRO A 299 -22.61 -7.92 6.74
C PRO A 299 -23.44 -7.09 7.73
N GLU A 300 -24.11 -6.04 7.26
CA GLU A 300 -24.92 -5.19 8.14
C GLU A 300 -25.95 -6.00 8.93
N GLY A 301 -25.91 -5.89 10.26
CA GLY A 301 -26.82 -6.58 11.17
C GLY A 301 -26.38 -7.97 11.62
N GLU A 302 -25.21 -8.45 11.19
CA GLU A 302 -24.61 -9.70 11.68
C GLU A 302 -23.59 -9.44 12.81
N ASP A 303 -23.95 -9.81 14.04
CA ASP A 303 -23.04 -9.81 15.19
C ASP A 303 -22.49 -11.21 15.49
N GLU A 304 -22.77 -12.20 14.64
CA GLU A 304 -22.36 -13.59 14.82
C GLU A 304 -21.00 -13.91 14.17
N PRO A 305 -20.21 -14.83 14.76
CA PRO A 305 -19.03 -15.40 14.14
C PRO A 305 -19.35 -15.98 12.75
N TRP A 306 -18.50 -15.69 11.76
CA TRP A 306 -18.80 -16.04 10.37
C TRP A 306 -17.56 -16.51 9.59
N ALA A 307 -17.79 -17.15 8.45
CA ALA A 307 -16.74 -17.68 7.60
C ALA A 307 -16.92 -17.25 6.14
N ILE A 308 -15.86 -16.70 5.55
CA ILE A 308 -15.81 -16.28 4.16
C ILE A 308 -15.19 -17.42 3.34
N GLY A 309 -16.05 -18.22 2.72
CA GLY A 309 -15.63 -19.38 1.92
C GLY A 309 -14.96 -19.02 0.59
N PRO A 310 -14.32 -20.00 -0.09
CA PRO A 310 -13.60 -19.78 -1.35
C PRO A 310 -14.50 -19.35 -2.53
N GLY A 311 -15.81 -19.58 -2.41
CA GLY A 311 -16.83 -19.17 -3.37
C GLY A 311 -17.33 -17.73 -3.22
N ALA A 312 -16.82 -16.98 -2.23
CA ALA A 312 -17.22 -15.60 -1.99
C ALA A 312 -17.06 -14.74 -3.26
N GLN A 313 -18.06 -13.90 -3.51
CA GLN A 313 -18.06 -12.93 -4.62
C GLN A 313 -17.74 -11.52 -4.13
N GLU A 314 -18.06 -11.22 -2.87
CA GLU A 314 -17.83 -9.90 -2.28
C GLU A 314 -17.34 -10.04 -0.84
N VAL A 315 -16.50 -9.10 -0.40
CA VAL A 315 -16.05 -8.96 0.98
C VAL A 315 -15.99 -7.48 1.33
N ASP A 316 -16.75 -7.07 2.33
CA ASP A 316 -16.66 -5.72 2.89
C ASP A 316 -15.46 -5.61 3.83
N LEU A 317 -14.74 -4.50 3.73
CA LEU A 317 -13.51 -4.22 4.46
C LEU A 317 -13.65 -2.87 5.18
N ASP A 318 -13.15 -2.80 6.41
CA ASP A 318 -13.23 -1.57 7.23
C ASP A 318 -12.35 -0.46 6.68
N GLY A 319 -11.32 -0.84 5.91
CA GLY A 319 -10.45 0.06 5.20
C GLY A 319 -9.60 0.90 6.12
N GLY A 320 -8.30 0.58 6.18
CA GLY A 320 -7.31 1.34 6.93
C GLY A 320 -7.10 2.74 6.34
N THR A 321 -5.92 2.99 5.78
CA THR A 321 -5.64 4.31 5.17
C THR A 321 -6.51 4.60 3.94
N TRP A 322 -7.06 3.56 3.29
CA TRP A 322 -7.96 3.73 2.15
C TRP A 322 -9.39 4.06 2.57
N GLY A 323 -9.76 3.78 3.82
CA GLY A 323 -11.13 3.83 4.32
C GLY A 323 -12.02 2.73 3.74
N ALA A 324 -13.23 2.60 4.31
CA ALA A 324 -14.11 1.48 4.05
C ALA A 324 -14.35 1.22 2.55
N GLY A 325 -14.37 -0.06 2.19
CA GLY A 325 -14.46 -0.49 0.80
C GLY A 325 -14.90 -1.93 0.68
N ARG A 326 -15.20 -2.33 -0.55
CA ARG A 326 -15.64 -3.67 -0.90
C ARG A 326 -14.69 -4.29 -1.90
N LEU A 327 -14.23 -5.50 -1.62
CA LEU A 327 -13.57 -6.33 -2.60
C LEU A 327 -14.64 -7.13 -3.36
N ALA A 328 -14.73 -6.96 -4.67
CA ALA A 328 -15.70 -7.66 -5.51
C ALA A 328 -15.01 -8.50 -6.59
N ARG A 329 -15.48 -9.73 -6.79
CA ARG A 329 -14.97 -10.69 -7.76
C ARG A 329 -15.75 -10.54 -9.06
N SER A 330 -15.06 -10.25 -10.15
CA SER A 330 -15.65 -10.26 -11.49
C SER A 330 -15.95 -11.69 -11.94
N GLY A 331 -16.83 -11.84 -12.94
CA GLY A 331 -17.15 -13.14 -13.54
C GLY A 331 -15.95 -13.88 -14.18
N ARG A 332 -14.81 -13.20 -14.38
CA ARG A 332 -13.53 -13.81 -14.81
C ARG A 332 -12.64 -14.23 -13.63
N GLY A 333 -13.13 -14.13 -12.40
CA GLY A 333 -12.42 -14.50 -11.18
C GLY A 333 -11.46 -13.44 -10.64
N VAL A 334 -11.36 -12.26 -11.28
CA VAL A 334 -10.48 -11.15 -10.85
C VAL A 334 -11.15 -10.35 -9.74
N TRP A 335 -10.48 -10.22 -8.60
CA TRP A 335 -10.91 -9.39 -7.48
C TRP A 335 -10.51 -7.93 -7.67
N ARG A 336 -11.40 -7.01 -7.30
CA ARG A 336 -11.14 -5.57 -7.30
C ARG A 336 -11.71 -4.89 -6.09
N TRP A 337 -10.91 -4.04 -5.50
CA TRP A 337 -11.35 -3.15 -4.43
C TRP A 337 -12.11 -1.96 -5.01
N ARG A 338 -13.22 -1.62 -4.36
CA ARG A 338 -14.08 -0.47 -4.66
C ARG A 338 -14.33 0.29 -3.37
N PRO A 339 -14.16 1.62 -3.33
CA PRO A 339 -14.48 2.40 -2.14
C PRO A 339 -15.99 2.40 -1.87
N ILE A 340 -16.38 2.39 -0.60
CA ILE A 340 -17.73 2.82 -0.22
C ILE A 340 -17.79 4.34 -0.41
N PRO A 341 -18.79 4.88 -1.13
CA PRO A 341 -18.82 6.30 -1.45
C PRO A 341 -18.78 7.21 -0.21
N ARG A 342 -17.89 8.20 -0.23
CA ARG A 342 -17.78 9.22 0.82
C ARG A 342 -17.43 10.59 0.26
N PHE A 343 -17.75 11.63 1.04
CA PHE A 343 -17.58 13.02 0.66
C PHE A 343 -16.60 13.73 1.60
N SER A 344 -15.76 14.60 1.03
CA SER A 344 -14.84 15.46 1.76
C SER A 344 -14.81 16.86 1.14
N LEU A 345 -14.50 17.88 1.93
CA LEU A 345 -14.26 19.24 1.41
C LEU A 345 -12.77 19.50 1.14
N ASN A 346 -11.90 18.54 1.47
CA ASN A 346 -10.48 18.64 1.20
C ASN A 346 -10.23 18.53 -0.31
N GLN A 347 -9.61 19.56 -0.87
CA GLN A 347 -9.25 19.63 -2.29
C GLN A 347 -7.86 19.04 -2.51
N GLY A 348 -7.70 18.30 -3.61
CA GLY A 348 -6.44 17.69 -3.98
C GLY A 348 -5.48 18.69 -4.61
N ARG A 349 -4.21 18.30 -4.76
CA ARG A 349 -3.19 19.13 -5.44
C ARG A 349 -3.58 19.47 -6.88
N CYS A 350 -4.29 18.57 -7.54
CA CYS A 350 -4.71 18.68 -8.94
C CYS A 350 -5.92 19.59 -9.16
N ALA A 351 -6.53 20.13 -8.10
CA ALA A 351 -7.75 20.92 -8.15
C ALA A 351 -7.69 22.07 -9.16
N THR A 352 -6.51 22.68 -9.33
CA THR A 352 -6.27 23.83 -10.20
C THR A 352 -5.34 23.53 -11.39
N ASN A 353 -5.03 22.25 -11.64
CA ASN A 353 -4.13 21.87 -12.74
C ASN A 353 -4.63 22.39 -14.09
N TRP A 354 -3.67 22.64 -14.99
CA TRP A 354 -3.83 23.05 -16.40
C TRP A 354 -4.38 24.46 -16.64
N THR A 355 -5.32 24.93 -15.83
CA THR A 355 -6.02 26.19 -16.07
C THR A 355 -5.68 27.29 -15.08
N ALA A 356 -4.65 27.08 -14.26
CA ALA A 356 -4.06 28.11 -13.42
C ALA A 356 -3.68 29.34 -14.27
N GLY A 357 -4.42 30.44 -14.10
CA GLY A 357 -4.22 31.71 -14.83
C GLY A 357 -5.32 32.08 -15.82
N GLN A 358 -6.28 31.18 -16.09
CA GLN A 358 -7.54 31.55 -16.75
C GLN A 358 -8.53 32.08 -15.70
N THR A 359 -9.35 33.06 -16.07
CA THR A 359 -10.35 33.68 -15.18
C THR A 359 -11.72 33.76 -15.86
N PRO A 360 -12.35 32.62 -16.20
CA PRO A 360 -13.69 32.61 -16.76
C PRO A 360 -14.71 33.19 -15.76
N ALA A 361 -15.82 33.72 -16.28
CA ALA A 361 -16.94 34.16 -15.46
C ALA A 361 -17.46 33.04 -14.54
N LEU A 362 -17.66 31.84 -15.09
CA LEU A 362 -18.06 30.63 -14.34
C LEU A 362 -17.30 29.41 -14.86
N ARG A 363 -16.83 28.55 -13.95
CA ARG A 363 -16.24 27.24 -14.28
C ARG A 363 -16.98 26.13 -13.54
N LEU A 364 -17.41 25.12 -14.30
CA LEU A 364 -17.99 23.87 -13.82
C LEU A 364 -17.02 22.74 -14.17
N ARG A 365 -16.48 22.07 -13.15
CA ARG A 365 -15.30 21.20 -13.32
C ARG A 365 -15.42 19.89 -12.57
N ALA A 366 -14.99 18.80 -13.23
CA ALA A 366 -14.74 17.50 -12.62
C ALA A 366 -13.27 17.10 -12.83
N VAL A 367 -12.52 16.93 -11.74
CA VAL A 367 -11.14 16.43 -11.75
C VAL A 367 -11.09 15.06 -11.11
N MET A 368 -10.58 14.09 -11.82
CA MET A 368 -10.44 12.73 -11.34
C MET A 368 -8.98 12.38 -11.10
N ASN A 369 -8.69 11.85 -9.92
CA ASN A 369 -7.40 11.25 -9.59
C ASN A 369 -7.54 9.73 -9.62
N LEU A 370 -6.71 9.10 -10.45
CA LEU A 370 -6.64 7.66 -10.68
C LEU A 370 -5.27 7.17 -10.19
N PRO A 371 -5.16 6.82 -8.89
CA PRO A 371 -3.92 6.35 -8.29
C PRO A 371 -3.68 4.89 -8.66
N TRP A 372 -3.30 4.61 -9.91
CA TRP A 372 -2.92 3.26 -10.31
C TRP A 372 -1.51 2.91 -9.86
N ALA A 373 -1.30 1.65 -9.50
CA ALA A 373 0.03 1.05 -9.32
C ALA A 373 0.60 0.55 -10.67
N GLY A 374 1.93 0.44 -10.77
CA GLY A 374 2.59 -0.14 -11.96
C GLY A 374 2.45 0.71 -13.24
N VAL A 375 2.52 2.03 -13.10
CA VAL A 375 2.22 3.02 -14.16
C VAL A 375 3.37 3.31 -15.13
N ASP A 376 4.54 2.69 -14.94
CA ASP A 376 5.76 2.99 -15.71
C ASP A 376 5.62 2.68 -17.21
N GLY A 377 4.79 1.69 -17.56
CA GLY A 377 4.52 1.30 -18.94
C GLY A 377 3.37 2.06 -19.63
N LEU A 378 2.73 3.01 -18.94
CA LEU A 378 1.56 3.70 -19.49
C LEU A 378 1.99 4.76 -20.53
N GLU A 379 1.33 4.73 -21.68
CA GLU A 379 1.55 5.66 -22.79
C GLU A 379 0.24 6.03 -23.50
N ILE A 380 0.14 7.30 -23.89
CA ILE A 380 -0.88 7.80 -24.82
C ILE A 380 -0.35 7.68 -26.25
N THR A 381 -0.68 6.57 -26.90
CA THR A 381 -0.23 6.27 -28.27
C THR A 381 -0.92 7.17 -29.30
N ARG A 382 -0.35 7.24 -30.51
CA ARG A 382 -0.93 7.99 -31.63
C ARG A 382 -2.35 7.54 -31.98
N ASP A 383 -2.61 6.23 -31.98
CA ASP A 383 -3.91 5.68 -32.37
C ASP A 383 -4.97 5.98 -31.32
N ARG A 384 -4.64 5.86 -30.03
CA ARG A 384 -5.54 6.24 -28.95
C ARG A 384 -5.83 7.74 -28.93
N ARG A 385 -4.84 8.57 -29.26
CA ARG A 385 -5.05 10.01 -29.43
C ARG A 385 -6.01 10.33 -30.56
N ARG A 386 -5.86 9.67 -31.72
CA ARG A 386 -6.79 9.82 -32.86
C ARG A 386 -8.19 9.34 -32.52
N GLN A 387 -8.32 8.26 -31.75
CA GLN A 387 -9.60 7.76 -31.28
C GLN A 387 -10.29 8.80 -30.39
N LEU A 388 -9.57 9.42 -29.45
CA LEU A 388 -10.11 10.50 -28.64
C LEU A 388 -10.55 11.71 -29.47
N GLU A 389 -9.73 12.13 -30.44
CA GLU A 389 -10.06 13.22 -31.38
C GLU A 389 -11.37 12.96 -32.14
N GLN A 390 -11.66 11.70 -32.48
CA GLN A 390 -12.91 11.28 -33.14
C GLN A 390 -14.10 11.18 -32.19
N GLN A 391 -13.85 10.85 -30.92
CA GLN A 391 -14.91 10.63 -29.93
C GLN A 391 -15.37 11.93 -29.25
N LEU A 392 -14.48 12.91 -29.06
CA LEU A 392 -14.78 14.16 -28.34
C LEU A 392 -16.00 14.93 -28.90
N PRO A 393 -16.16 15.14 -30.23
CA PRO A 393 -17.34 15.81 -30.78
C PRO A 393 -18.67 15.10 -30.50
N HIS A 394 -18.61 13.80 -30.18
CA HIS A 394 -19.77 12.94 -29.88
C HIS A 394 -19.85 12.55 -28.40
N SER A 395 -19.02 13.16 -27.56
CA SER A 395 -18.98 12.89 -26.12
C SER A 395 -20.19 13.50 -25.41
N VAL A 396 -20.51 12.96 -24.23
CA VAL A 396 -21.53 13.55 -23.36
C VAL A 396 -21.20 14.99 -22.97
N LEU A 397 -19.92 15.33 -22.80
CA LEU A 397 -19.47 16.71 -22.54
C LEU A 397 -19.79 17.67 -23.71
N ALA A 398 -19.54 17.25 -24.95
CA ALA A 398 -19.93 18.04 -26.12
C ALA A 398 -21.46 18.19 -26.23
N GLY A 399 -22.19 17.13 -25.86
CA GLY A 399 -23.65 17.16 -25.73
C GLY A 399 -24.12 18.20 -24.70
N ALA A 400 -23.55 18.19 -23.49
CA ALA A 400 -23.88 19.12 -22.42
C ALA A 400 -23.72 20.58 -22.85
N VAL A 401 -22.58 20.92 -23.45
CA VAL A 401 -22.27 22.28 -23.93
C VAL A 401 -23.26 22.71 -25.02
N THR A 402 -23.56 21.81 -25.96
CA THR A 402 -24.53 22.08 -27.03
C THR A 402 -25.94 22.32 -26.46
N VAL A 403 -26.34 21.54 -25.44
CA VAL A 403 -27.65 21.66 -24.78
C VAL A 403 -27.83 23.01 -24.08
N LEU A 404 -26.78 23.59 -23.50
CA LEU A 404 -26.84 24.92 -22.86
C LEU A 404 -27.32 26.01 -23.84
N SER A 405 -26.84 25.98 -25.09
CA SER A 405 -27.31 26.92 -26.14
C SER A 405 -28.71 26.58 -26.64
N ARG A 406 -28.99 25.28 -26.87
CA ARG A 406 -30.28 24.81 -27.41
C ARG A 406 -31.47 25.11 -26.51
N ARG A 407 -31.30 25.00 -25.20
CA ARG A 407 -32.34 25.36 -24.21
C ARG A 407 -32.73 26.83 -24.29
N ARG A 408 -31.87 27.66 -24.85
CA ARG A 408 -32.03 29.10 -25.05
C ARG A 408 -32.22 29.47 -26.52
N GLY A 409 -32.71 28.54 -27.34
CA GLY A 409 -33.09 28.79 -28.74
C GLY A 409 -31.93 28.98 -29.72
N ALA A 410 -30.67 28.86 -29.28
CA ALA A 410 -29.49 28.94 -30.13
C ALA A 410 -28.99 27.52 -30.50
N GLU A 411 -28.41 27.35 -31.68
CA GLU A 411 -27.79 26.09 -32.09
C GLU A 411 -26.28 26.26 -32.24
N LEU A 412 -25.57 26.18 -31.11
CA LEU A 412 -24.12 26.33 -31.03
C LEU A 412 -23.50 24.97 -30.67
N PRO A 413 -23.20 24.11 -31.66
CA PRO A 413 -22.67 22.77 -31.41
C PRO A 413 -21.21 22.83 -30.93
N ALA A 414 -20.89 22.06 -29.89
CA ALA A 414 -19.52 21.84 -29.43
C ALA A 414 -18.79 20.77 -30.26
N ALA A 415 -18.73 20.97 -31.58
CA ALA A 415 -18.21 19.99 -32.55
C ALA A 415 -16.71 20.14 -32.85
N ASP A 416 -16.20 21.37 -32.80
CA ASP A 416 -14.83 21.67 -33.22
C ASP A 416 -13.84 21.57 -32.04
N TRP A 417 -13.37 20.35 -31.80
CA TRP A 417 -12.35 20.07 -30.79
C TRP A 417 -10.95 20.16 -31.38
N VAL A 418 -10.12 21.01 -30.78
CA VAL A 418 -8.72 21.21 -31.18
C VAL A 418 -7.79 20.92 -30.01
N ARG A 419 -6.51 20.67 -30.31
CA ARG A 419 -5.50 20.53 -29.25
C ARG A 419 -5.36 21.87 -28.54
N GLY A 420 -5.62 21.86 -27.23
CA GLY A 420 -5.59 23.06 -26.40
C GLY A 420 -4.16 23.51 -26.06
N PRO A 421 -4.03 24.57 -25.25
CA PRO A 421 -2.73 25.07 -24.78
C PRO A 421 -2.00 24.08 -23.85
N PHE A 422 -2.65 22.98 -23.48
CA PHE A 422 -2.10 21.96 -22.63
C PHE A 422 -1.08 21.10 -23.40
N ASN A 423 0.00 20.70 -22.71
CA ASN A 423 1.03 19.85 -23.31
C ASN A 423 0.41 18.58 -23.91
N ASN A 424 0.72 18.27 -25.17
CA ASN A 424 0.26 17.07 -25.85
C ASN A 424 1.49 16.20 -26.18
N SER A 425 1.63 15.08 -25.48
CA SER A 425 2.80 14.20 -25.50
C SER A 425 2.41 12.73 -25.29
N ALA A 426 3.38 11.83 -25.28
CA ALA A 426 3.17 10.44 -24.87
C ALA A 426 2.62 10.31 -23.43
N ARG A 427 2.72 11.37 -22.61
CA ARG A 427 2.30 11.41 -21.20
C ARG A 427 1.12 12.34 -20.94
N SER A 428 0.62 13.07 -21.94
CA SER A 428 -0.45 14.03 -21.74
C SER A 428 -1.27 14.27 -23.01
N ALA A 429 -2.57 14.49 -22.85
CA ALA A 429 -3.49 14.82 -23.93
C ALA A 429 -4.43 15.93 -23.45
N GLY A 430 -4.64 16.96 -24.26
CA GLY A 430 -5.48 18.08 -23.86
C GLY A 430 -6.15 18.73 -25.05
N TYR A 431 -7.48 18.81 -24.98
CA TYR A 431 -8.33 19.29 -26.05
C TYR A 431 -9.31 20.32 -25.52
N ILE A 432 -9.64 21.29 -26.36
CA ILE A 432 -10.63 22.33 -26.09
C ILE A 432 -11.59 22.46 -27.26
N CYS A 433 -12.82 22.87 -26.95
CA CYS A 433 -13.80 23.34 -27.91
C CYS A 433 -14.31 24.70 -27.43
N THR A 434 -14.17 25.74 -28.25
CA THR A 434 -14.57 27.10 -27.90
C THR A 434 -15.68 27.57 -28.82
N ILE A 435 -16.78 28.02 -28.23
CA ILE A 435 -17.91 28.65 -28.92
C ILE A 435 -17.70 30.16 -28.86
N ALA A 436 -17.49 30.76 -30.03
CA ALA A 436 -17.19 32.18 -30.19
C ALA A 436 -17.82 32.76 -31.47
N PRO A 437 -19.16 32.84 -31.59
CA PRO A 437 -19.83 33.25 -32.83
C PRO A 437 -19.38 34.63 -33.34
N ASP A 438 -19.09 35.57 -32.44
CA ASP A 438 -18.60 36.92 -32.77
C ASP A 438 -17.07 37.09 -32.55
N GLY A 439 -16.32 35.97 -32.48
CA GLY A 439 -14.88 35.97 -32.24
C GLY A 439 -14.45 36.20 -30.78
N ARG A 440 -15.40 36.52 -29.88
CA ARG A 440 -15.18 36.52 -28.43
C ARG A 440 -15.59 35.16 -27.84
N PRO A 441 -14.72 34.47 -27.08
CA PRO A 441 -15.08 33.24 -26.40
C PRO A 441 -16.27 33.45 -25.47
N ALA A 442 -17.34 32.69 -25.69
CA ALA A 442 -18.53 32.70 -24.85
C ALA A 442 -18.54 31.47 -23.93
N LEU A 443 -18.35 30.29 -24.51
CA LEU A 443 -18.19 29.04 -23.79
C LEU A 443 -16.91 28.33 -24.25
N THR A 444 -16.22 27.68 -23.32
CA THR A 444 -15.14 26.75 -23.63
C THR A 444 -15.37 25.45 -22.87
N ALA A 445 -15.29 24.33 -23.57
CA ALA A 445 -15.18 23.00 -22.97
C ALA A 445 -13.73 22.52 -23.06
N ALA A 446 -13.24 21.85 -22.02
CA ALA A 446 -11.90 21.28 -22.01
C ALA A 446 -11.93 19.84 -21.50
N ALA A 447 -11.08 18.99 -22.09
CA ALA A 447 -10.90 17.60 -21.72
C ALA A 447 -9.40 17.27 -21.73
N VAL A 448 -8.84 16.95 -20.56
CA VAL A 448 -7.40 16.87 -20.33
C VAL A 448 -7.04 15.65 -19.50
N LEU A 449 -6.03 14.90 -19.91
CA LEU A 449 -5.46 13.80 -19.15
C LEU A 449 -3.94 13.93 -19.08
N ALA A 450 -3.38 13.68 -17.89
CA ALA A 450 -1.94 13.53 -17.70
C ALA A 450 -1.65 12.21 -16.99
N LEU A 451 -0.62 11.53 -17.47
CA LEU A 451 0.01 10.40 -16.79
C LEU A 451 0.96 10.93 -15.69
N PRO A 452 1.37 10.07 -14.74
CA PRO A 452 2.28 10.44 -13.67
C PRO A 452 3.54 11.18 -14.15
N SER A 453 4.04 12.08 -13.32
CA SER A 453 5.24 12.88 -13.57
C SER A 453 6.01 13.04 -12.26
N PRO A 454 7.23 13.61 -12.26
CA PRO A 454 7.96 13.85 -11.03
C PRO A 454 7.20 14.70 -9.99
N THR A 455 6.23 15.49 -10.43
CA THR A 455 5.41 16.36 -9.55
C THR A 455 4.02 15.79 -9.24
N GLU A 456 3.59 14.75 -9.95
CA GLU A 456 2.25 14.16 -9.84
C GLU A 456 2.34 12.64 -9.90
N SER A 457 2.03 11.95 -8.80
CA SER A 457 2.20 10.49 -8.72
C SER A 457 1.04 9.71 -9.33
N THR A 458 -0.06 10.38 -9.70
CA THR A 458 -1.28 9.73 -10.18
C THR A 458 -1.60 10.05 -11.64
N VAL A 459 -2.45 9.23 -12.27
CA VAL A 459 -3.09 9.64 -13.52
C VAL A 459 -4.18 10.63 -13.15
N VAL A 460 -4.21 11.78 -13.81
CA VAL A 460 -5.20 12.83 -13.55
C VAL A 460 -5.98 13.08 -14.83
N ALA A 461 -7.31 13.03 -14.75
CA ALA A 461 -8.21 13.37 -15.83
C ALA A 461 -9.10 14.54 -15.41
N CYS A 462 -9.37 15.46 -16.32
CA CYS A 462 -10.18 16.64 -16.05
C CYS A 462 -11.07 16.92 -17.24
N ALA A 463 -12.34 17.18 -16.94
CA ALA A 463 -13.32 17.67 -17.88
C ALA A 463 -14.00 18.89 -17.25
N GLU A 464 -14.19 19.94 -18.03
CA GLU A 464 -14.79 21.17 -17.55
C GLU A 464 -15.51 21.94 -18.66
N VAL A 465 -16.45 22.76 -18.23
CA VAL A 465 -17.15 23.76 -19.05
C VAL A 465 -16.97 25.11 -18.37
N MET A 466 -16.59 26.10 -19.16
CA MET A 466 -16.33 27.46 -18.73
C MET A 466 -17.26 28.40 -19.48
N VAL A 467 -17.99 29.24 -18.74
CA VAL A 467 -18.56 30.48 -19.27
C VAL A 467 -17.44 31.51 -19.20
N GLU A 468 -16.86 31.82 -20.36
CA GLU A 468 -15.68 32.68 -20.46
C GLU A 468 -16.02 34.13 -20.12
N ASP A 469 -17.08 34.66 -20.75
CA ASP A 469 -17.57 36.02 -20.54
C ASP A 469 -19.11 36.02 -20.64
N SER A 470 -19.78 36.48 -19.60
CA SER A 470 -21.25 36.49 -19.54
C SER A 470 -21.91 37.39 -20.60
N THR A 471 -21.22 38.44 -21.05
CA THR A 471 -21.70 39.34 -22.11
C THR A 471 -21.55 38.69 -23.48
N ALA A 472 -20.43 38.03 -23.75
CA ALA A 472 -20.24 37.24 -24.95
C ALA A 472 -21.23 36.08 -25.02
N TRP A 473 -21.55 35.47 -23.87
CA TRP A 473 -22.57 34.43 -23.77
C TRP A 473 -23.97 34.96 -24.06
N ALA A 474 -24.37 36.09 -23.46
CA ALA A 474 -25.63 36.74 -23.79
C ALA A 474 -25.74 37.06 -25.29
N ALA A 475 -24.67 37.59 -25.89
CA ALA A 475 -24.63 37.91 -27.32
C ALA A 475 -24.78 36.67 -28.20
N ALA A 476 -24.10 35.57 -27.86
CA ALA A 476 -24.15 34.30 -28.59
C ALA A 476 -25.55 33.67 -28.61
N LEU A 477 -26.35 33.88 -27.56
CA LEU A 477 -27.70 33.36 -27.43
C LEU A 477 -28.77 34.20 -28.15
N GLY A 478 -28.46 35.47 -28.42
CA GLY A 478 -29.42 36.44 -28.94
C GLY A 478 -30.22 37.16 -27.85
N ALA A 479 -30.91 38.23 -28.22
CA ALA A 479 -31.62 39.08 -27.28
C ALA A 479 -32.82 38.36 -26.63
N GLY A 480 -33.02 38.58 -25.32
CA GLY A 480 -34.20 38.12 -24.58
C GLY A 480 -34.05 36.81 -23.82
N TRP A 481 -32.87 36.18 -23.83
CA TRP A 481 -32.59 34.96 -23.08
C TRP A 481 -31.81 35.22 -21.79
N GLU A 482 -32.16 34.50 -20.73
CA GLU A 482 -31.46 34.53 -19.45
C GLU A 482 -30.16 33.73 -19.52
N THR A 483 -29.06 34.32 -19.06
CA THR A 483 -27.72 33.71 -19.08
C THR A 483 -27.39 32.95 -17.81
N GLN A 484 -28.17 33.15 -16.74
CA GLN A 484 -28.07 32.38 -15.51
C GLN A 484 -28.35 30.91 -15.81
N LEU A 485 -27.54 30.01 -15.27
CA LEU A 485 -27.71 28.57 -15.44
C LEU A 485 -28.64 28.03 -14.37
N GLY A 486 -29.62 27.21 -14.76
CA GLY A 486 -30.42 26.45 -13.81
C GLY A 486 -29.58 25.41 -13.07
N LEU A 487 -29.96 25.05 -11.85
CA LEU A 487 -29.24 24.02 -11.10
C LEU A 487 -29.28 22.65 -11.80
N ASP A 488 -30.34 22.36 -12.55
CA ASP A 488 -30.44 21.14 -13.36
C ASP A 488 -29.44 21.14 -14.53
N GLU A 489 -29.15 22.30 -15.12
CA GLU A 489 -28.11 22.46 -16.15
C GLU A 489 -26.72 22.24 -15.55
N VAL A 490 -26.48 22.82 -14.37
CA VAL A 490 -25.24 22.61 -13.62
C VAL A 490 -25.04 21.14 -13.28
N GLN A 491 -26.09 20.47 -12.80
CA GLN A 491 -26.08 19.02 -12.55
C GLN A 491 -25.75 18.23 -13.82
N ALA A 492 -26.39 18.54 -14.96
CA ALA A 492 -26.14 17.87 -16.22
C ALA A 492 -24.68 18.05 -16.69
N VAL A 493 -24.16 19.28 -16.62
CA VAL A 493 -22.78 19.58 -17.01
C VAL A 493 -21.77 18.87 -16.10
N LEU A 494 -21.96 18.90 -14.78
CA LEU A 494 -21.05 18.21 -13.85
C LEU A 494 -21.13 16.69 -14.01
N LEU A 495 -22.30 16.13 -14.29
CA LEU A 495 -22.48 14.71 -14.57
C LEU A 495 -21.72 14.28 -15.82
N ASP A 496 -21.86 15.04 -16.91
CA ASP A 496 -21.23 14.75 -18.20
C ASP A 496 -19.72 15.00 -18.17
N ALA A 497 -19.27 16.02 -17.43
CA ALA A 497 -17.86 16.23 -17.13
C ALA A 497 -17.28 15.06 -16.32
N TRP A 498 -17.96 14.64 -15.24
CA TRP A 498 -17.50 13.51 -14.44
C TRP A 498 -17.42 12.23 -15.27
N GLU A 499 -18.45 11.88 -16.03
CA GLU A 499 -18.45 10.72 -16.92
C GLU A 499 -17.30 10.79 -17.94
N THR A 500 -17.07 11.96 -18.55
CA THR A 500 -15.95 12.16 -19.48
C THR A 500 -14.60 11.95 -18.81
N ALA A 501 -14.41 12.49 -17.60
CA ALA A 501 -13.18 12.33 -16.84
C ALA A 501 -12.95 10.90 -16.32
N ALA A 502 -14.03 10.16 -16.06
CA ALA A 502 -13.97 8.80 -15.51
C ALA A 502 -13.87 7.70 -16.57
N GLU A 503 -14.46 7.91 -17.76
CA GLU A 503 -14.59 6.86 -18.77
C GLU A 503 -13.85 7.21 -20.06
N LEU A 504 -14.19 8.33 -20.70
CA LEU A 504 -13.64 8.69 -22.01
C LEU A 504 -12.15 8.97 -21.96
N LEU A 505 -11.72 9.83 -21.02
CA LEU A 505 -10.31 10.22 -20.93
C LEU A 505 -9.41 9.05 -20.53
N PRO A 506 -9.69 8.28 -19.47
CA PRO A 506 -8.81 7.19 -19.04
C PRO A 506 -8.66 6.08 -20.10
N ALA A 507 -9.65 5.90 -20.98
CA ALA A 507 -9.61 4.88 -22.04
C ALA A 507 -8.39 5.02 -22.98
N ILE A 508 -7.84 6.23 -23.13
CA ILE A 508 -6.66 6.48 -23.99
C ILE A 508 -5.35 5.99 -23.39
N VAL A 509 -5.37 5.55 -22.12
CA VAL A 509 -4.20 5.04 -21.39
C VAL A 509 -4.05 3.52 -21.53
N GLY A 510 -5.10 2.84 -22.02
CA GLY A 510 -5.07 1.43 -22.41
C GLY A 510 -5.98 0.54 -21.61
N ASP A 511 -5.66 -0.76 -21.57
CA ASP A 511 -6.41 -1.71 -20.78
C ASP A 511 -6.14 -1.50 -19.29
N GLN A 512 -7.04 -0.78 -18.64
CA GLN A 512 -7.00 -0.53 -17.21
C GLN A 512 -7.38 -1.77 -16.39
N SER A 513 -7.84 -2.85 -17.05
CA SER A 513 -8.42 -3.98 -16.36
C SER A 513 -7.39 -4.78 -15.54
N ALA A 514 -6.12 -4.67 -15.91
CA ALA A 514 -4.98 -5.26 -15.22
C ALA A 514 -4.33 -4.34 -14.17
N LEU A 515 -4.72 -3.06 -14.13
CA LEU A 515 -4.14 -2.09 -13.19
C LEU A 515 -4.75 -2.26 -11.79
N ARG A 516 -3.89 -2.07 -10.77
CA ARG A 516 -4.29 -2.10 -9.35
C ARG A 516 -4.35 -0.68 -8.80
N TRP A 517 -5.08 -0.51 -7.70
CA TRP A 517 -5.09 0.74 -6.96
C TRP A 517 -3.83 0.86 -6.10
N ALA A 518 -3.27 2.06 -6.02
CA ALA A 518 -2.24 2.46 -5.07
C ALA A 518 -2.82 3.33 -3.93
N ALA A 519 -4.00 3.92 -4.16
CA ALA A 519 -4.80 4.66 -3.19
C ALA A 519 -6.28 4.65 -3.63
N PRO A 520 -7.23 5.18 -2.83
CA PRO A 520 -8.61 5.34 -3.28
C PRO A 520 -8.73 6.35 -4.43
N PRO A 521 -9.44 6.02 -5.53
CA PRO A 521 -9.74 6.98 -6.58
C PRO A 521 -10.67 8.07 -6.07
N THR A 522 -10.47 9.30 -6.55
CA THR A 522 -11.27 10.46 -6.15
C THR A 522 -11.73 11.28 -7.34
N THR A 523 -12.90 11.89 -7.22
CA THR A 523 -13.41 12.91 -8.14
C THR A 523 -13.70 14.18 -7.37
N GLU A 524 -13.05 15.26 -7.73
CA GLU A 524 -13.32 16.60 -7.23
C GLU A 524 -14.27 17.34 -8.17
N LEU A 525 -15.42 17.75 -7.64
CA LEU A 525 -16.43 18.54 -8.35
C LEU A 525 -16.35 19.98 -7.85
N ARG A 526 -16.33 20.94 -8.78
CA ARG A 526 -16.17 22.36 -8.46
C ARG A 526 -17.07 23.25 -9.28
N LEU A 527 -17.52 24.33 -8.63
CA LEU A 527 -18.19 25.47 -9.22
C LEU A 527 -17.47 26.72 -8.74
N THR A 528 -16.93 27.52 -9.66
CA THR A 528 -16.13 28.70 -9.33
C THR A 528 -16.48 29.88 -10.21
N CYS A 529 -16.68 31.05 -9.58
CA CYS A 529 -16.62 32.33 -10.25
C CYS A 529 -15.18 32.86 -10.15
N GLU A 530 -14.53 33.08 -11.30
CA GLU A 530 -13.09 33.41 -11.34
C GLU A 530 -12.79 34.79 -11.94
N GLN A 531 -13.75 35.38 -12.66
CA GLN A 531 -13.63 36.73 -13.21
C GLN A 531 -13.99 37.80 -12.16
N PRO A 532 -13.06 38.68 -11.75
CA PRO A 532 -13.38 39.75 -10.80
C PRO A 532 -14.29 40.80 -11.42
N ALA A 533 -15.21 41.33 -10.61
CA ALA A 533 -15.96 42.54 -10.94
C ALA A 533 -15.03 43.77 -10.98
N PRO A 534 -15.47 44.93 -11.52
CA PRO A 534 -14.64 46.14 -11.61
C PRO A 534 -14.07 46.64 -10.27
N ASN A 535 -14.69 46.28 -9.15
CA ASN A 535 -14.21 46.57 -7.80
C ASN A 535 -13.14 45.59 -7.29
N GLY A 536 -12.72 44.62 -8.09
CA GLY A 536 -11.75 43.58 -7.75
C GLY A 536 -12.31 42.41 -6.94
N ALA A 537 -13.58 42.42 -6.56
CA ALA A 537 -14.22 41.31 -5.84
C ALA A 537 -14.71 40.23 -6.81
N LEU A 538 -14.61 38.96 -6.41
CA LEU A 538 -15.23 37.87 -7.17
C LEU A 538 -16.75 37.89 -6.96
N PRO A 539 -17.55 37.71 -8.03
CA PRO A 539 -18.99 37.59 -7.90
C PRO A 539 -19.36 36.29 -7.17
N THR A 540 -20.53 36.30 -6.55
CA THR A 540 -21.11 35.12 -5.91
C THR A 540 -21.75 34.21 -6.95
N LEU A 541 -21.82 32.91 -6.69
CA LEU A 541 -22.31 31.91 -7.64
C LEU A 541 -23.78 32.13 -8.02
N ASP A 542 -24.59 32.65 -7.10
CA ASP A 542 -25.99 33.01 -7.32
C ASP A 542 -26.19 34.09 -8.40
N THR A 543 -25.14 34.79 -8.83
CA THR A 543 -25.20 35.72 -9.96
C THR A 543 -25.15 35.05 -11.33
N LEU A 544 -24.66 33.80 -11.41
CA LEU A 544 -24.48 33.04 -12.66
C LEU A 544 -25.18 31.68 -12.64
N ILE A 545 -25.60 31.22 -11.46
CA ILE A 545 -26.34 29.98 -11.24
C ILE A 545 -27.59 30.30 -10.43
N ASP A 546 -28.72 29.74 -10.80
CA ASP A 546 -29.90 29.72 -9.95
C ASP A 546 -29.71 28.69 -8.84
N LEU A 547 -29.51 29.18 -7.62
CA LEU A 547 -29.29 28.39 -6.41
C LEU A 547 -30.53 28.35 -5.51
N GLU A 548 -31.67 28.90 -5.94
CA GLU A 548 -32.94 28.83 -5.20
C GLU A 548 -33.32 27.39 -4.80
N PRO A 549 -33.09 26.34 -5.63
CA PRO A 549 -33.44 24.98 -5.24
C PRO A 549 -32.67 24.45 -4.01
N PHE A 550 -31.55 25.06 -3.61
CA PHE A 550 -30.86 24.71 -2.37
C PHE A 550 -31.51 25.33 -1.11
N GLY A 551 -32.50 26.22 -1.29
CA GLY A 551 -33.16 26.93 -0.20
C GLY A 551 -32.41 28.20 0.24
N PRO A 552 -32.80 28.79 1.39
CA PRO A 552 -32.17 30.01 1.89
C PRO A 552 -30.72 29.75 2.30
N ILE A 553 -29.90 30.81 2.20
CA ILE A 553 -28.50 30.78 2.63
C ILE A 553 -28.34 31.51 3.97
N ASP A 554 -27.81 30.81 4.96
CA ASP A 554 -27.57 31.35 6.31
C ASP A 554 -26.33 32.27 6.37
N ARG A 555 -25.50 32.22 5.34
CA ARG A 555 -24.23 32.95 5.21
C ARG A 555 -24.24 33.80 3.94
N GLY A 556 -23.32 34.76 3.84
CA GLY A 556 -23.13 35.50 2.58
C GLY A 556 -22.81 34.55 1.42
N GLY A 557 -23.24 34.93 0.21
CA GLY A 557 -23.00 34.18 -1.02
C GLY A 557 -21.52 33.85 -1.23
N ARG A 558 -21.26 32.76 -1.95
CA ARG A 558 -19.92 32.21 -2.17
C ARG A 558 -19.56 32.26 -3.64
N SER A 559 -18.31 32.61 -3.95
CA SER A 559 -17.76 32.53 -5.31
C SER A 559 -17.25 31.12 -5.67
N THR A 560 -17.28 30.18 -4.73
CA THR A 560 -16.75 28.83 -4.92
C THR A 560 -17.48 27.81 -4.07
N LEU A 561 -17.82 26.69 -4.69
CA LEU A 561 -18.27 25.46 -4.04
C LEU A 561 -17.42 24.30 -4.57
N ALA A 562 -16.98 23.40 -3.69
CA ALA A 562 -16.21 22.23 -4.07
C ALA A 562 -16.48 21.05 -3.14
N VAL A 563 -16.44 19.84 -3.70
CA VAL A 563 -16.56 18.58 -2.97
C VAL A 563 -15.73 17.50 -3.64
N THR A 564 -15.01 16.73 -2.83
CA THR A 564 -14.26 15.56 -3.24
C THR A 564 -15.07 14.31 -2.91
N VAL A 565 -15.36 13.52 -3.93
CA VAL A 565 -16.04 12.23 -3.85
C VAL A 565 -15.00 11.12 -3.94
N THR A 566 -14.90 10.25 -2.93
CA THR A 566 -14.19 8.97 -3.08
C THR A 566 -15.23 7.94 -3.53
N ALA A 567 -15.13 7.43 -4.75
CA ALA A 567 -16.06 6.45 -5.33
C ALA A 567 -15.38 5.64 -6.44
N ALA A 568 -15.98 4.51 -6.83
CA ALA A 568 -15.48 3.74 -7.97
C ALA A 568 -15.55 4.57 -9.26
N PRO A 569 -14.55 4.55 -10.16
CA PRO A 569 -14.60 5.35 -11.39
C PRO A 569 -15.68 4.92 -12.37
N ALA A 570 -15.72 3.61 -12.62
CA ALA A 570 -16.70 2.99 -13.48
C ALA A 570 -17.95 2.66 -12.66
N MET A 571 -19.04 3.34 -13.00
CA MET A 571 -20.38 3.16 -12.43
C MET A 571 -21.39 3.47 -13.53
N ASP A 572 -22.62 2.99 -13.40
CA ASP A 572 -23.65 3.38 -14.34
C ASP A 572 -24.06 4.85 -14.15
N ARG A 573 -24.73 5.41 -15.16
CA ARG A 573 -25.10 6.82 -15.17
C ARG A 573 -26.12 7.18 -14.08
N THR A 574 -26.96 6.23 -13.66
CA THR A 574 -27.96 6.45 -12.60
C THR A 574 -27.25 6.54 -11.25
N GLU A 575 -26.36 5.60 -10.95
CA GLU A 575 -25.52 5.60 -9.75
C GLU A 575 -24.68 6.89 -9.67
N ARG A 576 -24.08 7.31 -10.79
CA ARG A 576 -23.31 8.57 -10.87
C ARG A 576 -24.15 9.79 -10.59
N ARG A 577 -25.36 9.85 -11.14
CA ARG A 577 -26.30 10.95 -10.90
C ARG A 577 -26.73 11.00 -9.43
N ASP A 578 -27.02 9.86 -8.82
CA ASP A 578 -27.43 9.80 -7.42
C ASP A 578 -26.28 10.19 -6.48
N LEU A 579 -25.04 9.82 -6.82
CA LEU A 579 -23.85 10.28 -6.11
C LEU A 579 -23.60 11.78 -6.29
N LEU A 580 -23.75 12.31 -7.50
CA LEU A 580 -23.63 13.74 -7.79
C LEU A 580 -24.64 14.55 -6.94
N ARG A 581 -25.91 14.16 -6.94
CA ARG A 581 -26.96 14.84 -6.14
C ARG A 581 -26.60 14.86 -4.66
N ARG A 582 -26.17 13.72 -4.10
CA ARG A 582 -25.70 13.64 -2.71
C ARG A 582 -24.49 14.53 -2.45
N ALA A 583 -23.53 14.58 -3.38
CA ALA A 583 -22.36 15.44 -3.29
C ALA A 583 -22.75 16.92 -3.30
N LEU A 584 -23.69 17.33 -4.16
CA LEU A 584 -24.19 18.70 -4.24
C LEU A 584 -24.93 19.12 -2.98
N VAL A 585 -25.81 18.28 -2.42
CA VAL A 585 -26.47 18.55 -1.12
C VAL A 585 -25.43 18.70 -0.01
N ARG A 586 -24.46 17.78 0.07
CA ARG A 586 -23.40 17.83 1.07
C ARG A 586 -22.60 19.13 0.98
N MET A 587 -22.26 19.52 -0.24
CA MET A 587 -21.55 20.75 -0.55
C MET A 587 -22.39 21.99 -0.22
N ALA A 588 -23.67 22.04 -0.60
CA ALA A 588 -24.55 23.16 -0.32
C ALA A 588 -24.71 23.39 1.20
N ARG A 589 -24.97 22.34 1.97
CA ARG A 589 -25.12 22.40 3.44
C ARG A 589 -23.88 22.95 4.13
N GLU A 590 -22.69 22.48 3.76
CA GLU A 590 -21.43 22.94 4.34
C GLU A 590 -21.12 24.41 4.02
N PHE A 591 -21.67 24.93 2.93
CA PHE A 591 -21.46 26.30 2.49
C PHE A 591 -22.60 27.26 2.87
N GLY A 592 -23.59 26.80 3.65
CA GLY A 592 -24.59 27.64 4.31
C GLY A 592 -26.03 27.47 3.83
N TYR A 593 -26.30 26.58 2.88
CA TYR A 593 -27.65 26.20 2.48
C TYR A 593 -28.15 25.05 3.36
N VAL A 594 -28.54 25.37 4.59
CA VAL A 594 -28.84 24.35 5.63
C VAL A 594 -30.04 23.48 5.29
N ASP A 595 -30.99 24.01 4.52
CA ASP A 595 -32.22 23.33 4.10
C ASP A 595 -32.05 22.54 2.79
N ALA A 596 -30.88 22.56 2.16
CA ALA A 596 -30.64 21.82 0.93
C ALA A 596 -30.92 20.32 1.14
N ASP A 597 -31.71 19.70 0.25
CA ASP A 597 -32.10 18.30 0.36
C ASP A 597 -32.22 17.61 -1.00
N LEU A 598 -32.12 16.28 -1.02
CA LEU A 598 -32.20 15.47 -2.22
C LEU A 598 -33.56 15.54 -2.90
N GLU A 599 -34.65 15.76 -2.15
CA GLU A 599 -36.00 15.91 -2.70
C GLU A 599 -36.19 17.21 -3.49
N LEU A 600 -35.32 18.20 -3.25
CA LEU A 600 -35.34 19.52 -3.90
C LEU A 600 -34.50 19.57 -5.19
N LEU A 601 -33.72 18.52 -5.49
CA LEU A 601 -32.76 18.48 -6.61
C LEU A 601 -33.21 17.69 -7.83
#